data_AF-A0A518H279-F1
#
_entry.id   AF-A0A518H279-F1
#
_cell.length_a   1.000
_cell.length_b   1.000
_cell.length_c   1.000
_cell.angle_alpha   90.00
_cell.angle_beta   90.00
_cell.angle_gamma   90.00
#
_symmetry.space_group_name_H-M   'P 1'
#
loop_
_entity.id
_entity.type
_entity.pdbx_description
1 polymer ?
#
loop_
_entity_poly.entity_id
_entity_poly.type
_entity_poly.pdbx_seq_one_letter_code
_entity_poly.pdbx_strand_id
1 'polypeptide(L)'
;MQHKARRRKRFFSNQKGRCGYCEDGMRFPESGKPHPLDATFDHLIPRARWQGDKGSRSRNSNLVLCCRDCNEAKANMTPREFLRAIWLLGQLPDFEMMMLPSPPDGIPICLPGQPTAWLDGAAEMPPQEVMASVSSTVA
;
A
#
# COMPACT_ATOMS: atom_id res chain seq x y z
N MET A 1 5.51 -8.43 -23.87
CA MET A 1 4.34 -8.85 -23.06
C MET A 1 4.69 -9.60 -21.77
N GLN A 2 5.76 -10.43 -21.72
CA GLN A 2 6.09 -11.30 -20.57
C GLN A 2 6.35 -10.56 -19.24
N HIS A 3 6.93 -9.36 -19.25
CA HIS A 3 7.21 -8.60 -18.03
C HIS A 3 5.94 -8.21 -17.24
N LYS A 4 4.84 -7.90 -17.92
CA LYS A 4 3.57 -7.51 -17.27
C LYS A 4 2.94 -8.71 -16.57
N ALA A 5 2.92 -9.88 -17.23
CA ALA A 5 2.40 -11.12 -16.67
C ALA A 5 3.21 -11.57 -15.43
N ARG A 6 4.54 -11.53 -15.51
CA ARG A 6 5.42 -11.84 -14.37
C ARG A 6 5.20 -10.90 -13.20
N ARG A 7 5.09 -9.59 -13.46
CA ARG A 7 4.80 -8.58 -12.44
C ARG A 7 3.46 -8.86 -11.77
N ARG A 8 2.43 -9.19 -12.55
CA ARG A 8 1.09 -9.50 -12.04
C ARG A 8 1.10 -10.73 -11.13
N LYS A 9 1.74 -11.82 -11.55
CA LYS A 9 1.93 -13.00 -10.71
C LYS A 9 2.60 -12.66 -9.38
N ARG A 10 3.68 -11.85 -9.40
CA ARG A 10 4.37 -11.41 -8.17
C ARG A 10 3.45 -10.65 -7.22
N PHE A 11 2.70 -9.66 -7.73
CA PHE A 11 1.75 -8.91 -6.89
C PHE A 11 0.65 -9.82 -6.34
N PHE A 12 0.13 -10.74 -7.16
CA PHE A 12 -0.92 -11.66 -6.75
C PHE A 12 -0.45 -12.56 -5.60
N SER A 13 0.76 -13.13 -5.72
CA SER A 13 1.38 -13.91 -4.64
C SER A 13 1.62 -13.06 -3.38
N ASN A 14 2.17 -11.85 -3.51
CA ASN A 14 2.43 -10.97 -2.38
C ASN A 14 1.15 -10.54 -1.65
N GLN A 15 0.05 -10.36 -2.38
CA GLN A 15 -1.28 -10.04 -1.84
C GLN A 15 -2.07 -11.28 -1.43
N LYS A 16 -1.49 -12.49 -1.50
CA LYS A 16 -2.15 -13.76 -1.19
C LYS A 16 -3.48 -13.94 -1.95
N GLY A 17 -3.56 -13.42 -3.18
CA GLY A 17 -4.76 -13.43 -4.00
C GLY A 17 -5.92 -12.53 -3.54
N ARG A 18 -5.71 -11.69 -2.52
CA ARG A 18 -6.72 -10.76 -2.00
C ARG A 18 -6.70 -9.43 -2.74
N CYS A 19 -7.89 -8.87 -2.95
CA CYS A 19 -8.07 -7.54 -3.53
C CYS A 19 -7.49 -6.45 -2.62
N GLY A 20 -6.84 -5.44 -3.20
CA GLY A 20 -6.33 -4.30 -2.42
C GLY A 20 -7.39 -3.37 -1.83
N TYR A 21 -8.67 -3.58 -2.11
CA TYR A 21 -9.77 -2.70 -1.65
C TYR A 21 -10.84 -3.44 -0.86
N CYS A 22 -11.56 -4.38 -1.47
CA CYS A 22 -12.59 -5.15 -0.75
C CYS A 22 -11.99 -6.21 0.17
N GLU A 23 -10.68 -6.46 0.07
CA GLU A 23 -9.93 -7.52 0.74
C GLU A 23 -10.44 -8.95 0.56
N ASP A 24 -11.56 -9.18 -0.11
CA ASP A 24 -11.98 -10.52 -0.52
C ASP A 24 -10.97 -11.13 -1.50
N GLY A 25 -11.10 -12.43 -1.73
CA GLY A 25 -10.46 -13.06 -2.89
C GLY A 25 -10.82 -12.28 -4.16
N MET A 26 -9.81 -11.98 -4.99
CA MET A 26 -10.07 -11.21 -6.21
C MET A 26 -11.18 -11.88 -7.03
N ARG A 27 -12.13 -11.07 -7.51
CA ARG A 27 -13.23 -11.51 -8.38
C ARG A 27 -12.78 -11.45 -9.82
N PHE A 28 -13.15 -12.47 -10.60
CA PHE A 28 -12.65 -12.67 -11.95
C PHE A 28 -13.83 -12.86 -12.92
N PRO A 29 -13.98 -11.98 -13.92
CA PRO A 29 -15.18 -11.95 -14.75
C PRO A 29 -15.24 -13.07 -15.80
N GLU A 30 -14.11 -13.64 -16.23
CA GLU A 30 -14.05 -14.34 -17.53
C GLU A 30 -13.82 -15.85 -17.43
N SER A 31 -13.23 -16.35 -16.34
CA SER A 31 -12.69 -17.72 -16.28
C SER A 31 -13.36 -18.62 -15.24
N GLY A 32 -14.24 -18.09 -14.38
CA GLY A 32 -14.89 -18.82 -13.28
C GLY A 32 -13.92 -19.41 -12.24
N LYS A 33 -12.61 -19.23 -12.43
CA LYS A 33 -11.53 -19.69 -11.55
C LYS A 33 -10.56 -18.56 -11.31
N PRO A 34 -10.06 -18.39 -10.08
CA PRO A 34 -9.19 -17.28 -9.78
C PRO A 34 -7.85 -17.37 -10.51
N HIS A 35 -7.62 -16.47 -11.47
CA HIS A 35 -6.39 -16.44 -12.26
C HIS A 35 -5.67 -15.09 -12.14
N PRO A 36 -4.36 -15.07 -11.83
CA PRO A 36 -3.62 -13.83 -11.64
C PRO A 36 -3.70 -12.88 -12.83
N LEU A 37 -3.86 -13.37 -14.07
CA LEU A 37 -3.93 -12.51 -15.25
C LEU A 37 -5.22 -11.72 -15.36
N ASP A 38 -6.26 -12.12 -14.65
CA ASP A 38 -7.58 -11.51 -14.72
C ASP A 38 -7.70 -10.35 -13.71
N ALA A 39 -6.72 -10.22 -12.80
CA ALA A 39 -6.59 -9.11 -11.87
C ALA A 39 -6.12 -7.82 -12.58
N THR A 40 -6.67 -6.68 -12.14
CA THR A 40 -6.30 -5.37 -12.69
C THR A 40 -5.26 -4.69 -11.80
N PHE A 41 -4.31 -3.99 -12.43
CA PHE A 41 -3.42 -3.09 -11.72
C PHE A 41 -4.13 -1.75 -11.55
N ASP A 42 -4.17 -1.25 -10.32
CA ASP A 42 -4.64 0.09 -10.01
C ASP A 42 -3.52 0.95 -9.43
N HIS A 43 -3.61 2.25 -9.69
CA HIS A 43 -2.72 3.26 -9.15
C HIS A 43 -3.32 3.85 -7.86
N LEU A 44 -2.64 3.67 -6.72
CA LEU A 44 -3.07 4.20 -5.42
C LEU A 44 -3.24 5.74 -5.50
N ILE A 45 -2.27 6.44 -6.07
CA ILE A 45 -2.43 7.82 -6.50
C ILE A 45 -2.80 7.79 -7.99
N PRO A 46 -4.04 8.20 -8.36
CA PRO A 46 -4.50 8.20 -9.74
C PRO A 46 -3.54 8.96 -10.66
N ARG A 47 -3.41 8.47 -11.90
CA ARG A 47 -2.52 9.09 -12.91
C ARG A 47 -2.79 10.57 -13.12
N ALA A 48 -4.06 10.99 -13.05
CA ALA A 48 -4.48 12.38 -13.22
C ALA A 48 -4.09 13.30 -12.05
N ARG A 49 -3.79 12.72 -10.88
CA ARG A 49 -3.42 13.44 -9.65
C ARG A 49 -1.94 13.27 -9.29
N TRP A 50 -1.18 12.59 -10.14
CA TRP A 50 0.23 12.32 -9.91
C TRP A 50 1.07 13.58 -10.11
N GLN A 51 1.94 13.89 -9.15
CA GLN A 51 2.89 15.00 -9.22
C GLN A 51 4.28 14.44 -9.60
N GLY A 52 4.95 15.08 -10.57
CA GLY A 52 6.14 14.53 -11.24
C GLY A 52 7.38 14.37 -10.35
N ASP A 53 7.42 15.09 -9.23
CA ASP A 53 8.43 15.02 -8.17
C ASP A 53 8.42 13.68 -7.42
N LYS A 54 7.31 12.93 -7.46
CA LYS A 54 7.17 11.62 -6.78
C LYS A 54 7.75 10.44 -7.58
N GLY A 55 8.45 10.72 -8.67
CA GLY A 55 9.03 9.71 -9.57
C GLY A 55 8.00 9.07 -10.50
N SER A 56 8.25 7.84 -10.97
CA SER A 56 7.34 7.16 -11.90
C SER A 56 6.02 6.78 -11.22
N ARG A 57 4.90 7.26 -11.76
CA ARG A 57 3.54 6.86 -11.34
C ARG A 57 3.29 5.36 -11.37
N SER A 58 4.03 4.62 -12.19
CA SER A 58 3.89 3.16 -12.34
C SER A 58 4.93 2.38 -11.52
N ARG A 59 5.57 3.01 -10.53
CA ARG A 59 6.45 2.33 -9.56
C ARG A 59 5.67 1.35 -8.70
N ASN A 60 6.34 0.31 -8.20
CA ASN A 60 5.68 -0.74 -7.41
C ASN A 60 4.95 -0.22 -6.18
N SER A 61 5.45 0.84 -5.53
CA SER A 61 4.82 1.43 -4.33
C SER A 61 3.55 2.23 -4.62
N ASN A 62 3.26 2.56 -5.88
CA ASN A 62 1.99 3.19 -6.26
C ASN A 62 1.02 2.22 -6.92
N LEU A 63 1.35 0.92 -6.99
CA LEU A 63 0.50 -0.07 -7.63
C LEU A 63 -0.06 -1.06 -6.61
N VAL A 64 -1.28 -1.50 -6.88
CA VAL A 64 -1.92 -2.62 -6.19
C VAL A 64 -2.66 -3.47 -7.21
N LEU A 65 -2.85 -4.76 -6.94
CA LEU A 65 -3.81 -5.57 -7.67
C LEU A 65 -5.17 -5.54 -7.00
N CYS A 66 -6.22 -5.43 -7.81
CA CYS A 66 -7.59 -5.42 -7.33
C CYS A 66 -8.56 -6.02 -8.36
N CYS A 67 -9.77 -6.33 -7.87
CA CYS A 67 -10.91 -6.67 -8.70
C CYS A 67 -11.17 -5.56 -9.72
N ARG A 68 -11.65 -5.94 -10.91
CA ARG A 68 -12.03 -4.98 -11.95
C ARG A 68 -13.10 -4.00 -11.45
N ASP A 69 -14.15 -4.51 -10.84
CA ASP A 69 -15.26 -3.66 -10.33
C ASP A 69 -14.79 -2.68 -9.25
N CYS A 70 -13.89 -3.11 -8.35
CA CYS A 70 -13.32 -2.23 -7.33
C CYS A 70 -12.46 -1.13 -7.96
N ASN A 71 -11.70 -1.46 -9.00
CA ASN A 71 -10.88 -0.49 -9.72
C ASN A 71 -11.74 0.55 -10.44
N GLU A 72 -12.79 0.08 -11.14
CA GLU A 72 -13.75 0.94 -11.84
C GLU A 72 -14.51 1.84 -10.84
N ALA A 73 -14.96 1.30 -9.71
CA ALA A 73 -15.64 2.06 -8.66
C ALA A 73 -14.71 3.10 -7.99
N LYS A 74 -13.43 2.78 -7.79
CA LYS A 74 -12.43 3.75 -7.29
C LYS A 74 -12.24 4.90 -8.27
N ALA A 75 -12.13 4.60 -9.56
CA ALA A 75 -11.87 5.58 -10.61
C ALA A 75 -10.69 6.51 -10.26
N ASN A 76 -10.95 7.82 -10.16
CA ASN A 76 -9.98 8.86 -9.83
C ASN A 76 -9.89 9.20 -8.34
N MET A 77 -10.50 8.41 -7.47
CA MET A 77 -10.34 8.54 -6.02
C MET A 77 -8.99 7.97 -5.57
N THR A 78 -8.45 8.53 -4.50
CA THR A 78 -7.40 7.92 -3.68
C THR A 78 -8.01 6.79 -2.82
N PRO A 79 -7.20 5.85 -2.31
CA PRO A 79 -7.68 4.81 -1.39
C PRO A 79 -8.49 5.36 -0.22
N ARG A 80 -8.07 6.48 0.37
CA ARG A 80 -8.78 7.11 1.48
C ARG A 80 -10.17 7.59 1.10
N GLU A 81 -10.29 8.28 -0.04
CA GLU A 81 -11.59 8.73 -0.55
C GLU A 81 -12.49 7.55 -0.91
N PHE A 82 -11.94 6.52 -1.54
CA PHE A 82 -12.70 5.36 -1.97
C PHE A 82 -13.20 4.51 -0.79
N LEU A 83 -12.34 4.22 0.19
CA LEU A 83 -12.73 3.50 1.41
C LEU A 83 -13.77 4.29 2.20
N ARG A 84 -13.65 5.62 2.26
CA ARG A 84 -14.69 6.48 2.86
C ARG A 84 -16.02 6.37 2.11
N ALA A 85 -15.99 6.35 0.77
CA ALA A 85 -17.20 6.20 -0.04
C ALA A 85 -17.86 4.83 0.18
N ILE A 86 -17.08 3.73 0.17
CA ILE A 86 -17.60 2.39 0.47
C ILE A 86 -18.20 2.33 1.88
N TRP A 87 -17.51 2.91 2.88
CA TRP A 87 -18.00 2.97 4.25
C TRP A 87 -19.34 3.71 4.35
N LEU A 88 -19.46 4.86 3.68
CA LEU A 88 -20.72 5.62 3.62
C LEU A 88 -21.83 4.86 2.88
N LEU A 89 -21.50 4.11 1.83
CA LEU A 89 -22.46 3.29 1.06
C LEU A 89 -22.87 2.01 1.78
N GLY A 90 -22.05 1.52 2.73
CA GLY A 90 -22.30 0.35 3.58
C GLY A 90 -22.93 0.68 4.93
N GLN A 91 -23.25 1.95 5.20
CA GLN A 91 -23.96 2.40 6.40
C GLN A 91 -25.39 2.83 6.07
N LEU A 92 -26.28 1.84 5.92
CA LEU A 92 -27.51 1.73 6.72
C LEU A 92 -27.77 0.24 6.91
N PRO A 93 -27.50 -0.28 8.12
CA PRO A 93 -28.58 -0.48 9.08
C PRO A 93 -28.34 0.27 10.39
N ASP A 94 -29.42 0.45 11.16
CA ASP A 94 -29.53 1.17 12.43
C ASP A 94 -28.47 0.74 13.47
N PHE A 95 -27.27 1.31 13.40
CA PHE A 95 -26.25 1.14 14.43
C PHE A 95 -25.92 2.49 15.02
N GLU A 96 -26.68 2.79 16.08
CA GLU A 96 -26.33 3.63 17.22
C GLU A 96 -25.00 4.40 17.06
N MET A 97 -25.19 5.68 16.73
CA MET A 97 -24.27 6.76 16.99
C MET A 97 -23.70 6.66 18.42
N MET A 98 -22.52 6.09 18.62
CA MET A 98 -21.77 6.27 19.87
C MET A 98 -20.25 6.20 19.68
N MET A 99 -19.59 7.32 20.02
CA MET A 99 -18.20 7.46 20.45
C MET A 99 -17.07 7.38 19.42
N LEU A 100 -16.84 8.49 18.71
CA LEU A 100 -15.47 9.01 18.55
C LEU A 100 -15.44 10.46 19.06
N PRO A 101 -14.82 10.75 20.21
CA PRO A 101 -14.45 12.13 20.51
C PRO A 101 -13.45 12.60 19.44
N SER A 102 -13.60 13.85 19.03
CA SER A 102 -12.67 14.57 18.16
C SER A 102 -11.21 14.29 18.53
N PRO A 103 -10.32 14.02 17.56
CA PRO A 103 -8.89 13.92 17.87
C PRO A 103 -8.42 15.29 18.37
N PRO A 104 -7.80 15.40 19.56
CA PRO A 104 -7.09 16.62 19.90
C PRO A 104 -5.91 16.78 18.95
N ASP A 105 -5.63 18.04 18.61
CA ASP A 105 -4.60 18.43 17.67
C ASP A 105 -3.24 17.80 18.01
N GLY A 106 -2.70 17.05 17.05
CA GLY A 106 -1.32 16.57 17.04
C GLY A 106 -1.14 15.07 17.30
N ILE A 107 -0.34 14.46 16.41
CA ILE A 107 0.38 13.17 16.53
C ILE A 107 -0.44 11.85 16.35
N PRO A 108 0.19 10.70 15.97
CA PRO A 108 0.00 10.05 14.67
C PRO A 108 -0.66 8.66 14.76
N ILE A 109 -1.35 8.23 13.70
CA ILE A 109 -2.02 6.92 13.67
C ILE A 109 -0.98 5.83 13.36
N CYS A 110 -0.47 5.15 14.40
CA CYS A 110 0.20 3.85 14.27
C CYS A 110 -0.83 2.73 14.47
N LEU A 111 -0.88 1.78 13.53
CA LEU A 111 -1.70 0.56 13.60
C LEU A 111 -0.80 -0.70 13.45
N PRO A 112 -1.24 -1.85 14.01
CA PRO A 112 -0.34 -2.86 14.55
C PRO A 112 0.33 -3.74 13.48
N GLY A 113 1.65 -3.91 13.60
CA GLY A 113 2.46 -4.80 12.74
C GLY A 113 3.64 -4.17 12.00
N GLN A 114 4.12 -2.98 12.40
CA GLN A 114 5.35 -2.38 11.86
C GLN A 114 6.35 -2.08 12.99
N PRO A 115 7.66 -2.36 12.83
CA PRO A 115 8.67 -1.64 13.59
C PRO A 115 8.63 -0.16 13.17
N THR A 116 8.45 0.72 14.15
CA THR A 116 8.41 2.17 13.97
C THR A 116 9.78 2.70 13.58
N ALA A 117 10.00 3.04 12.30
CA ALA A 117 11.24 3.72 11.90
C ALA A 117 11.14 4.45 10.55
N TRP A 118 10.09 5.22 10.27
CA TRP A 118 10.14 6.18 9.16
C TRP A 118 9.29 7.41 9.45
N LEU A 119 9.85 8.33 10.24
CA LEU A 119 9.73 9.80 10.13
C LEU A 119 10.32 10.41 11.41
N ASP A 120 11.62 10.68 11.38
CA ASP A 120 12.15 11.99 11.75
C ASP A 120 13.48 12.17 11.00
N GLY A 121 13.57 13.26 10.26
CA GLY A 121 14.83 13.70 9.69
C GLY A 121 15.76 14.19 10.79
N ALA A 122 17.06 14.05 10.51
CA ALA A 122 18.15 14.84 11.09
C ALA A 122 18.38 14.70 12.61
N ALA A 123 19.27 13.77 12.95
CA ALA A 123 20.31 14.04 13.93
C ALA A 123 21.60 13.32 13.46
N GLU A 124 22.53 14.14 13.00
CA GLU A 124 23.98 14.00 12.97
C GLU A 124 24.57 12.58 13.08
N MET A 125 25.25 12.16 12.01
CA MET A 125 26.32 11.17 12.12
C MET A 125 27.42 11.71 13.03
N PRO A 126 27.79 11.05 14.14
CA PRO A 126 29.10 11.26 14.72
C PRO A 126 30.17 10.64 13.81
N PRO A 127 31.34 11.28 13.71
CA PRO A 127 32.40 10.91 12.77
C PRO A 127 33.07 9.58 13.15
N GLN A 128 33.74 9.01 12.15
CA GLN A 128 34.51 7.78 12.26
C GLN A 128 35.58 7.86 13.36
N GLU A 129 35.56 6.91 14.29
CA GLU A 129 36.77 6.54 15.03
C GLU A 129 37.33 5.23 14.47
N VAL A 130 38.39 5.43 13.71
CA VAL A 130 39.47 4.49 13.50
C VAL A 130 40.13 4.19 14.84
N MET A 131 40.18 2.92 15.26
CA MET A 131 41.26 2.36 16.07
C MET A 131 41.37 0.89 15.70
N ALA A 132 42.26 0.53 14.77
CA ALA A 132 43.63 0.16 15.09
C ALA A 132 43.68 -0.98 16.12
N SER A 133 43.82 -2.20 15.63
CA SER A 133 44.55 -3.24 16.34
C SER A 133 45.51 -3.88 15.34
N VAL A 134 46.67 -3.25 15.26
CA VAL A 134 47.88 -3.87 14.72
C VAL A 134 48.41 -4.86 15.76
N SER A 135 48.82 -6.04 15.29
CA SER A 135 50.07 -6.75 15.63
C SER A 135 50.31 -7.15 17.09
N SER A 136 50.76 -8.35 17.48
CA SER A 136 51.55 -9.44 16.86
C SER A 136 51.38 -10.67 17.82
N THR A 137 51.89 -11.89 17.63
CA THR A 137 53.20 -12.33 17.15
C THR A 137 53.16 -13.85 16.93
N VAL A 138 53.79 -14.25 15.83
CA VAL A 138 54.36 -15.57 15.54
C VAL A 138 55.50 -15.92 16.51
N ALA A 139 55.47 -17.11 17.11
CA ALA A 139 56.62 -17.96 17.36
C ALA A 139 56.13 -19.38 17.66
#